data_AF-A0A951YBI3-F1
#
_entry.id   AF-A0A951YBI3-F1
#
_cell.length_a   1.000
_cell.length_b   1.000
_cell.length_c   1.000
_cell.angle_alpha   90.00
_cell.angle_beta   90.00
_cell.angle_gamma   90.00
#
_symmetry.space_group_name_H-M   'P 1'
#
loop_
_entity.id
_entity.type
_entity.pdbx_description
1 polymer ?
#
loop_
_entity_poly.entity_id
_entity_poly.type
_entity_poly.pdbx_seq_one_letter_code
_entity_poly.pdbx_strand_id
1 'polypeptide(L)' 'MPAAQLYTSNHQAGYADVILPLNMPGMLTYGVPVDMQERIQVGMRVEVALGRNKLYSGIVGRLHSDKP' A
#
# COMPACT_ATOMS: atom_id res chain seq x y z
N MET A 1 -27.11 -1.67 25.53
CA MET A 1 -25.90 -2.38 25.08
C MET A 1 -26.30 -3.82 24.80
N PRO A 2 -26.32 -4.24 23.53
CA PRO A 2 -25.21 -5.06 23.04
C PRO A 2 -24.71 -4.70 21.63
N ALA A 3 -23.39 -4.87 21.49
CA ALA A 3 -22.63 -5.21 20.30
C ALA A 3 -22.81 -4.35 19.03
N ALA A 4 -21.99 -3.31 18.94
CA ALA A 4 -21.47 -2.83 17.67
C ALA A 4 -20.72 -3.99 16.98
N GLN A 5 -21.40 -4.75 16.13
CA GLN A 5 -20.73 -5.64 15.17
C GLN A 5 -20.26 -4.78 13.99
N LEU A 6 -19.12 -4.17 14.29
CA LEU A 6 -18.06 -3.62 13.46
C LEU A 6 -18.20 -3.79 11.95
N TYR A 7 -18.13 -2.64 11.29
CA TYR A 7 -17.97 -2.41 9.87
C TYR A 7 -16.68 -3.03 9.31
N THR A 8 -16.60 -4.36 9.12
CA THR A 8 -15.48 -4.93 8.35
C THR A 8 -15.83 -4.89 6.86
N SER A 9 -15.81 -3.69 6.29
CA SER A 9 -15.85 -3.49 4.84
C SER A 9 -14.53 -3.99 4.26
N ASN A 10 -14.53 -5.26 3.86
CA ASN A 10 -13.43 -6.03 3.28
C ASN A 10 -12.69 -5.25 2.16
N HIS A 11 -11.62 -4.52 2.52
CA HIS A 11 -10.72 -3.86 1.57
C HIS A 11 -9.29 -4.40 1.75
N GLN A 12 -9.12 -5.70 1.52
CA GLN A 12 -7.82 -6.36 1.61
C GLN A 12 -7.04 -6.19 0.31
N ALA A 13 -6.55 -4.98 0.04
CA ALA A 13 -5.57 -4.76 -1.02
C ALA A 13 -4.19 -5.25 -0.55
N GLY A 14 -3.82 -6.47 -0.96
CA GLY A 14 -2.55 -7.09 -0.58
C GLY A 14 -1.32 -6.46 -1.23
N TYR A 15 -1.51 -5.66 -2.28
CA TYR A 15 -0.45 -5.03 -3.06
C TYR A 15 -0.74 -3.56 -3.32
N ALA A 16 0.33 -2.76 -3.33
CA ALA A 16 0.28 -1.34 -3.60
C ALA A 16 1.29 -0.96 -4.68
N ASP A 17 0.81 -0.32 -5.75
CA ASP A 17 1.65 0.33 -6.74
C ASP A 17 2.08 1.68 -6.18
N VAL A 18 3.38 1.85 -6.00
CA VAL A 18 3.97 3.06 -5.42
C VAL A 18 4.74 3.82 -6.49
N ILE A 19 4.39 5.09 -6.63
CA ILE A 19 5.06 6.07 -7.47
C ILE A 19 6.24 6.61 -6.68
N LEU A 20 7.46 6.38 -7.17
CA LEU A 20 8.69 6.84 -6.54
C LEU A 20 9.28 8.02 -7.32
N PRO A 21 9.93 8.99 -6.64
CA PRO A 21 10.63 10.09 -7.28
C PRO A 21 11.98 9.64 -7.84
N LEU A 22 11.95 8.65 -8.73
CA LEU A 22 13.11 8.06 -9.39
C LEU A 22 12.99 8.29 -10.90
N ASN A 23 14.13 8.42 -11.57
CA ASN A 23 14.20 8.55 -13.02
C ASN A 23 13.94 7.21 -13.73
N MET A 24 12.86 6.51 -13.36
CA MET A 24 12.46 5.23 -13.94
C MET A 24 11.01 5.32 -14.42
N PRO A 25 10.72 4.89 -15.65
CA PRO A 25 9.35 4.83 -16.14
C PRO A 25 8.62 3.66 -15.47
N GLY A 26 7.70 3.95 -14.55
CA GLY A 26 6.80 2.93 -13.99
C GLY A 26 6.51 3.11 -12.49
N MET A 27 5.51 2.36 -12.01
CA MET A 27 5.20 2.21 -10.59
C MET A 27 5.78 0.87 -10.13
N LEU A 28 6.25 0.82 -8.89
CA LEU A 28 6.72 -0.43 -8.30
C LEU A 28 5.66 -1.00 -7.39
N THR A 29 5.35 -2.28 -7.56
CA THR A 29 4.37 -2.99 -6.75
C THR A 29 5.02 -3.54 -5.48
N TYR A 30 4.45 -3.20 -4.33
CA TYR A 30 4.90 -3.65 -3.02
C TYR A 30 3.81 -4.45 -2.31
N GLY A 31 4.20 -5.49 -1.59
CA GLY A 31 3.28 -6.20 -0.69
C GLY A 31 2.97 -5.37 0.54
N VAL A 32 1.69 -5.25 0.88
CA VAL A 32 1.22 -4.49 2.04
C VAL A 32 0.97 -5.45 3.22
N PRO A 33 1.63 -5.24 4.38
CA PRO A 33 1.37 -6.01 5.60
C PRO A 33 -0.10 -5.90 6.04
N VAL A 34 -0.68 -6.98 6.56
CA VAL A 34 -2.11 -7.05 6.94
C VAL A 34 -2.51 -5.90 7.87
N ASP A 35 -1.67 -5.57 8.85
CA ASP A 35 -1.92 -4.49 9.82
C ASP A 35 -2.00 -3.09 9.18
N MET A 36 -1.46 -2.92 7.96
CA MET A 36 -1.46 -1.67 7.21
C MET A 36 -2.52 -1.63 6.11
N GLN A 37 -3.10 -2.77 5.71
CA GLN A 37 -4.09 -2.86 4.63
C GLN A 37 -5.34 -2.03 4.93
N GLU A 38 -5.77 -1.94 6.19
CA GLU A 38 -6.94 -1.14 6.58
C GLU A 38 -6.68 0.38 6.57
N ARG A 39 -5.41 0.78 6.62
CA ARG A 39 -5.01 2.19 6.75
C ARG A 39 -4.47 2.78 5.46
N ILE A 40 -3.99 1.94 4.54
CA ILE A 40 -3.40 2.38 3.28
C ILE A 40 -4.48 2.87 2.32
N GLN A 41 -4.21 4.00 1.66
CA GLN A 41 -5.12 4.61 0.70
C GLN A 41 -4.34 5.13 -0.51
N VAL A 42 -4.99 5.16 -1.67
CA VAL A 42 -4.44 5.82 -2.86
C VAL A 42 -4.22 7.31 -2.57
N GLY A 43 -3.10 7.85 -3.02
CA GLY A 43 -2.66 9.21 -2.72
C GLY A 43 -1.93 9.37 -1.38
N MET A 44 -1.86 8.31 -0.56
CA MET A 44 -1.14 8.34 0.71
C MET A 44 0.38 8.28 0.49
N ARG A 45 1.13 9.04 1.30
CA ARG A 45 2.60 8.95 1.35
C ARG A 45 3.01 7.69 2.09
N VAL A 46 3.85 6.89 1.45
CA VAL A 46 4.39 5.65 2.01
C VAL A 46 5.90 5.65 1.92
N GLU A 47 6.55 4.92 2.83
CA GLU A 47 7.98 4.67 2.77
C GLU A 47 8.20 3.22 2.38
N VAL A 48 8.96 3.01 1.32
CA VAL A 48 9.25 1.68 0.78
C VAL A 48 10.75 1.45 0.71
N ALA A 49 11.17 0.22 1.00
CA ALA A 49 12.55 -0.18 0.82
C ALA A 49 12.80 -0.45 -0.67
N LEU A 50 13.80 0.21 -1.24
CA LEU A 50 14.29 -0.07 -2.59
C LEU A 50 15.77 -0.48 -2.52
N GLY A 51 16.03 -1.74 -2.86
CA GLY A 51 17.36 -2.33 -2.79
C GLY A 51 17.82 -2.61 -1.36
N ARG A 52 19.14 -2.67 -1.17
CA ARG A 52 19.74 -3.22 0.06
C ARG A 52 19.70 -2.31 1.29
N ASN A 53 19.51 -1.00 1.14
CA ASN A 53 19.60 -0.10 2.30
C ASN A 53 19.00 1.30 2.09
N LYS A 54 18.08 1.47 1.15
CA LYS A 54 17.49 2.78 0.86
C LYS A 54 15.99 2.73 1.06
N LEU A 55 15.49 3.56 1.98
CA LEU A 55 14.08 3.89 2.08
C LEU A 55 13.81 5.05 1.14
N TYR A 56 12.77 4.91 0.33
CA TYR A 56 12.27 5.99 -0.50
C TYR A 56 10.85 6.32 -0.09
N SER A 57 10.56 7.62 -0.04
CA SER A 57 9.19 8.09 0.06
C SER A 57 8.54 8.03 -1.31
N GLY A 58 7.36 7.45 -1.38
CA GLY A 58 6.53 7.39 -2.57
C GLY A 58 5.07 7.70 -2.27
N ILE A 59 4.27 7.73 -3.32
CA ILE A 59 2.82 7.90 -3.23
C ILE A 59 2.15 6.63 -3.75
N VAL A 60 1.15 6.14 -3.03
CA VAL A 60 0.33 5.01 -3.50
C VAL A 60 -0.46 5.46 -4.72
N GLY A 61 -0.14 4.94 -5.90
CA GLY A 61 -0.85 5.19 -7.15
C GLY A 61 -2.06 4.26 -7.32
N ARG A 62 -1.93 3.00 -6.88
CA ARG A 62 -3.00 2.00 -6.97
C ARG A 62 -2.88 0.98 -5.84
N LEU A 63 -4.02 0.46 -5.41
CA LEU A 63 -4.12 -0.65 -4.47
C LEU A 63 -4.84 -1.80 -5.17
N HIS A 64 -4.29 -3.01 -5.10
CA HIS A 64 -4.88 -4.20 -5.70
C HIS A 64 -4.63 -5.44 -4.83
N SER A 65 -5.46 -6.46 -5.01
CA SER A 65 -5.33 -7.76 -4.34
C SER A 65 -4.82 -8.84 -5.28
N ASP A 66 -4.64 -8.51 -6.56
CA ASP A 66 -4.18 -9.44 -7.57
C ASP A 66 -2.68 -9.68 -7.39
N LYS A 67 -2.26 -10.95 -7.39
CA LYS A 67 -0.85 -11.32 -7.32
C LYS A 67 -0.19 -10.88 -8.64
N PRO A 68 0.84 -10.01 -8.60
CA PRO A 68 1.58 -9.65 -9.80
C PRO A 68 2.39 -10.83 -10.35
#